data_AF-A0A6N2EF47-F1
#
_entry.id   AF-A0A6N2EF47-F1
#
_cell.length_a   1.000
_cell.length_b   1.000
_cell.length_c   1.000
_cell.angle_alpha   90.00
_cell.angle_beta   90.00
_cell.angle_gamma   90.00
#
_symmetry.space_group_name_H-M   'P 1'
#
loop_
_entity.id
_entity.type
_entity.pdbx_description
1 polymer ?
#
loop_
_entity_poly.entity_id
_entity_poly.type
_entity_poly.pdbx_seq_one_letter_code
_entity_poly.pdbx_strand_id
1 'polypeptide(L)'
;MLPFPRRLTASLARRLSALLPALLAALLVAAVLLPALAPRPGHAAAGTPSDPLPQSSDELARRSPWNRPESYPLEQRPDPGLYRPSAEWIGRLILPSAEEAAADGDWVWIELEQAPSDRQELLGERLRLRWADQPELQRLVRLVTTDIVLGEPARRAAAAGDVVPTRLDGRRQVGPLQSLAGARALDDVTVRLDGVSVGDGELRIARPPVQTSGRWTALVTVLDTASAPDPAA
;
A
#
# COMPACT_ATOMS: atom_id res chain seq x y z
N MET A 1 97.86 3.18 -26.64
CA MET A 1 96.87 4.14 -26.10
C MET A 1 95.69 3.38 -25.53
N LEU A 2 95.54 3.42 -24.21
CA LEU A 2 94.26 3.27 -23.46
C LEU A 2 93.33 4.46 -23.81
N PRO A 3 92.01 4.50 -23.45
CA PRO A 3 91.34 3.74 -22.38
C PRO A 3 89.88 3.25 -22.66
N PHE A 4 89.38 2.40 -21.74
CA PHE A 4 87.97 2.22 -21.35
C PHE A 4 87.36 3.55 -20.81
N PRO A 5 86.02 3.82 -20.78
CA PRO A 5 85.16 3.18 -19.76
C PRO A 5 83.61 3.07 -20.00
N ARG A 6 83.03 2.05 -19.32
CA ARG A 6 81.84 2.04 -18.42
C ARG A 6 80.38 2.29 -18.89
N ARG A 7 79.59 1.24 -18.60
CA ARG A 7 78.31 1.17 -17.81
C ARG A 7 77.02 1.75 -18.41
N LEU A 8 75.97 0.91 -18.45
CA LEU A 8 74.65 1.15 -17.85
C LEU A 8 73.72 -0.08 -18.00
N THR A 9 73.93 -1.11 -17.16
CA THR A 9 72.99 -2.22 -16.94
C THR A 9 72.35 -2.05 -15.56
N ALA A 10 71.34 -1.20 -15.43
CA ALA A 10 70.46 -1.15 -14.24
C ALA A 10 69.31 -0.15 -14.47
N SER A 11 68.26 -0.52 -15.20
CA SER A 11 67.03 0.30 -15.21
C SER A 11 65.76 -0.50 -15.55
N LEU A 12 65.83 -1.52 -16.40
CA LEU A 12 64.62 -2.22 -16.85
C LEU A 12 64.06 -3.25 -15.86
N ALA A 13 64.88 -3.88 -15.02
CA ALA A 13 64.44 -4.98 -14.14
C ALA A 13 63.60 -4.53 -12.93
N ARG A 14 63.56 -3.22 -12.61
CA ARG A 14 62.87 -2.71 -11.41
C ARG A 14 61.42 -2.27 -11.66
N ARG A 15 60.99 -2.13 -12.92
CA ARG A 15 59.61 -1.67 -13.24
C ARG A 15 58.61 -2.79 -13.49
N LEU A 16 59.06 -4.02 -13.75
CA LEU A 16 58.14 -5.18 -13.91
C LEU A 16 57.78 -5.89 -12.61
N SER A 17 58.56 -5.73 -11.53
CA SER A 17 58.26 -6.38 -10.24
C SER A 17 57.23 -5.63 -9.37
N ALA A 18 56.86 -4.40 -9.74
CA ALA A 18 55.90 -3.59 -8.98
C ALA A 18 54.45 -3.71 -9.46
N LEU A 19 54.21 -4.31 -10.64
CA LEU A 19 52.86 -4.45 -11.22
C LEU A 19 52.19 -5.78 -10.87
N LEU A 20 52.97 -6.83 -10.56
CA LEU A 20 52.44 -8.14 -10.18
C LEU A 20 51.60 -8.12 -8.89
N PRO A 21 52.03 -7.49 -7.77
CA PRO A 21 51.23 -7.47 -6.54
C PRO A 21 49.98 -6.59 -6.66
N ALA A 22 50.01 -5.53 -7.48
CA ALA A 22 48.85 -4.68 -7.73
C ALA A 22 47.78 -5.40 -8.58
N LEU A 23 48.20 -6.20 -9.58
CA LEU A 23 47.28 -7.00 -10.38
C LEU A 23 46.66 -8.14 -9.56
N LEU A 24 47.43 -8.78 -8.67
CA LEU A 24 46.93 -9.83 -7.79
C LEU A 24 45.97 -9.27 -6.72
N ALA A 25 46.24 -8.09 -6.17
CA ALA A 25 45.35 -7.40 -5.23
C ALA A 25 44.04 -6.97 -5.91
N ALA A 26 44.09 -6.47 -7.16
CA ALA A 26 42.89 -6.12 -7.93
C ALA A 26 42.03 -7.36 -8.26
N LEU A 27 42.65 -8.51 -8.56
CA LEU A 27 41.95 -9.78 -8.78
C LEU A 27 41.32 -10.34 -7.49
N LEU A 28 41.97 -10.18 -6.33
CA LEU A 28 41.42 -10.59 -5.03
C LEU A 28 40.25 -9.69 -4.59
N VAL A 29 40.34 -8.38 -4.80
CA VAL A 29 39.25 -7.43 -4.53
C VAL A 29 38.06 -7.71 -5.45
N ALA A 30 38.30 -8.01 -6.73
CA ALA A 30 37.25 -8.44 -7.66
C ALA A 30 36.59 -9.76 -7.21
N ALA A 31 37.37 -10.79 -6.83
CA ALA A 31 36.85 -12.09 -6.41
C ALA A 31 36.02 -12.03 -5.10
N VAL A 32 36.29 -11.05 -4.22
CA VAL A 32 35.54 -10.85 -2.97
C VAL A 32 34.30 -9.97 -3.16
N LEU A 33 34.32 -9.00 -4.09
CA LEU A 33 33.18 -8.11 -4.35
C LEU A 33 32.17 -8.63 -5.39
N LEU A 34 32.60 -9.47 -6.33
CA LEU A 34 31.72 -10.04 -7.36
C LEU A 34 30.53 -10.89 -6.82
N PRO A 35 30.66 -11.73 -5.77
CA PRO A 35 29.52 -12.46 -5.23
C PRO A 35 28.55 -11.58 -4.43
N ALA A 36 28.91 -10.35 -4.07
CA ALA A 36 28.02 -9.41 -3.37
C ALA A 36 27.09 -8.63 -4.33
N LEU A 37 27.44 -8.55 -5.62
CA LEU A 37 26.59 -7.98 -6.68
C LEU A 37 25.86 -9.03 -7.53
N ALA A 38 26.13 -10.31 -7.33
CA ALA A 38 25.33 -11.36 -7.94
C ALA A 38 23.91 -11.31 -7.34
N PRO A 39 22.83 -11.26 -8.14
CA PRO A 39 21.48 -11.39 -7.63
C PRO A 39 21.42 -12.72 -6.87
N ARG A 40 21.21 -12.65 -5.55
CA ARG A 40 20.96 -13.84 -4.76
C ARG A 40 19.77 -14.54 -5.41
N PRO A 41 19.83 -15.84 -5.73
CA PRO A 41 18.66 -16.57 -6.17
C PRO A 41 17.61 -16.39 -5.08
N GLY A 42 16.58 -15.61 -5.42
CA GLY A 42 15.43 -15.43 -4.55
C GLY A 42 14.92 -16.83 -4.29
N HIS A 43 14.99 -17.28 -3.04
CA HIS A 43 14.16 -18.39 -2.64
C HIS A 43 12.75 -17.84 -2.73
N ALA A 44 12.06 -18.11 -3.84
CA ALA A 44 10.64 -17.91 -3.95
C ALA A 44 10.06 -18.64 -2.73
N ALA A 45 9.50 -17.88 -1.79
CA ALA A 45 8.87 -18.46 -0.63
C ALA A 45 7.84 -19.47 -1.15
N ALA A 46 7.84 -20.68 -0.59
CA ALA A 46 6.88 -21.71 -0.97
C ALA A 46 5.47 -21.09 -0.95
N GLY A 47 4.83 -20.99 -2.12
CA GLY A 47 3.52 -20.34 -2.28
C GLY A 47 3.50 -19.07 -3.15
N THR A 48 4.64 -18.49 -3.55
CA THR A 48 4.66 -17.42 -4.56
C THR A 48 4.63 -18.01 -5.97
N PRO A 49 3.62 -17.69 -6.80
CA PRO A 49 3.57 -18.12 -8.20
C PRO A 49 4.83 -17.67 -8.96
N SER A 50 5.40 -18.56 -9.77
CA SER A 50 6.58 -18.28 -10.61
C SER A 50 6.25 -17.40 -11.82
N ASP A 51 4.99 -17.42 -12.24
CA ASP A 51 4.43 -16.63 -13.34
C ASP A 51 3.35 -15.68 -12.81
N PRO A 52 3.13 -14.51 -13.44
CA PRO A 52 2.02 -13.65 -13.09
C PRO A 52 0.71 -14.44 -13.15
N LEU A 53 -0.04 -14.42 -12.06
CA LEU A 53 -1.37 -15.01 -12.08
C LEU A 53 -2.23 -14.24 -13.09
N PRO A 54 -3.11 -14.92 -13.83
CA PRO A 54 -4.03 -14.24 -14.75
C PRO A 54 -4.98 -13.27 -14.04
N GLN A 55 -5.00 -13.28 -12.70
CA GLN A 55 -5.83 -12.44 -11.85
C GLN A 55 -5.07 -12.02 -10.60
N SER A 56 -5.37 -10.82 -10.10
CA SER A 56 -4.78 -10.32 -8.86
C SER A 56 -5.22 -11.13 -7.64
N SER A 57 -4.39 -11.21 -6.60
CA SER A 57 -4.77 -11.81 -5.32
C SER A 57 -6.01 -11.13 -4.69
N ASP A 58 -6.16 -9.83 -4.95
CA ASP A 58 -7.31 -9.02 -4.55
C ASP A 58 -8.61 -9.49 -5.21
N GLU A 59 -8.58 -9.77 -6.52
CA GLU A 59 -9.73 -10.33 -7.25
C GLU A 59 -10.09 -11.75 -6.76
N LEU A 60 -9.07 -12.58 -6.52
CA LEU A 60 -9.28 -13.94 -6.00
C LEU A 60 -9.90 -13.90 -4.59
N ALA A 61 -9.39 -13.06 -3.70
CA ALA A 61 -9.92 -12.91 -2.35
C ALA A 61 -11.40 -12.54 -2.38
N ARG A 62 -11.81 -11.60 -3.25
CA ARG A 62 -13.21 -11.15 -3.37
C ARG A 62 -14.21 -12.19 -3.87
N ARG A 63 -13.78 -13.33 -4.41
CA ARG A 63 -14.70 -14.41 -4.80
C ARG A 63 -15.44 -14.98 -3.60
N SER A 64 -14.79 -14.96 -2.45
CA SER A 64 -15.40 -15.38 -1.19
C SER A 64 -16.39 -14.33 -0.68
N PRO A 65 -17.65 -14.70 -0.37
CA PRO A 65 -18.64 -13.75 0.11
C PRO A 65 -18.17 -12.96 1.35
N TRP A 66 -17.49 -13.62 2.30
CA TRP A 66 -16.99 -12.98 3.53
C TRP A 66 -15.88 -11.93 3.31
N ASN A 67 -15.33 -11.82 2.11
CA ASN A 67 -14.38 -10.75 1.76
C ASN A 67 -15.08 -9.54 1.11
N ARG A 68 -16.42 -9.54 1.07
CA ARG A 68 -17.24 -8.45 0.54
C ARG A 68 -17.92 -7.70 1.70
N PRO A 69 -17.90 -6.36 1.71
CA PRO A 69 -18.53 -5.58 2.78
C PRO A 69 -20.01 -5.92 2.98
N GLU A 70 -20.73 -6.23 1.89
CA GLU A 70 -22.18 -6.52 1.90
C GLU A 70 -22.54 -7.78 2.70
N SER A 71 -21.56 -8.63 2.99
CA SER A 71 -21.76 -9.85 3.80
C SER A 71 -21.84 -9.58 5.29
N TYR A 72 -21.60 -8.35 5.76
CA TYR A 72 -21.58 -8.00 7.18
C TYR A 72 -22.75 -7.06 7.52
N PRO A 73 -23.83 -7.56 8.13
CA PRO A 73 -24.99 -6.75 8.49
C PRO A 73 -24.63 -5.59 9.42
N LEU A 74 -25.18 -4.42 9.16
CA LEU A 74 -24.87 -3.21 9.93
C LEU A 74 -25.56 -3.22 11.31
N GLU A 75 -26.67 -3.93 11.41
CA GLU A 75 -27.52 -4.06 12.59
C GLU A 75 -26.97 -5.09 13.60
N GLN A 76 -26.09 -5.99 13.17
CA GLN A 76 -25.47 -6.98 14.05
C GLN A 76 -24.31 -6.37 14.84
N ARG A 77 -24.42 -6.43 16.16
CA ARG A 77 -23.42 -5.93 17.10
C ARG A 77 -22.96 -7.05 18.03
N PRO A 78 -21.65 -7.15 18.32
CA PRO A 78 -21.16 -7.97 19.41
C PRO A 78 -21.77 -7.52 20.74
N ASP A 79 -21.79 -8.41 21.74
CA ASP A 79 -22.20 -8.07 23.09
C ASP A 79 -21.35 -6.88 23.62
N PRO A 80 -21.95 -5.74 23.98
CA PRO A 80 -21.21 -4.58 24.48
C PRO A 80 -20.47 -4.85 25.79
N GLY A 81 -20.85 -5.88 26.56
CA GLY A 81 -20.12 -6.34 27.74
C GLY A 81 -18.84 -7.12 27.42
N LEU A 82 -18.70 -7.62 26.18
CA LEU A 82 -17.58 -8.44 25.73
C LEU A 82 -16.71 -7.76 24.68
N TYR A 83 -17.24 -6.73 24.02
CA TYR A 83 -16.58 -6.06 22.91
C TYR A 83 -16.27 -4.60 23.20
N ARG A 84 -15.02 -4.22 22.96
CA ARG A 84 -14.58 -2.82 22.98
C ARG A 84 -14.32 -2.36 21.54
N PRO A 85 -15.03 -1.33 21.05
CA PRO A 85 -14.74 -0.73 19.76
C PRO A 85 -13.30 -0.23 19.63
N SER A 86 -12.70 -0.41 18.45
CA SER A 86 -11.33 0.02 18.14
C SER A 86 -11.23 1.52 17.81
N ALA A 87 -12.35 2.15 17.47
CA ALA A 87 -12.52 3.58 17.28
C ALA A 87 -13.97 3.96 17.65
N GLU A 88 -14.34 5.23 17.66
CA GLU A 88 -15.75 5.63 17.79
C GLU A 88 -16.45 5.67 16.43
N TRP A 89 -15.77 6.23 15.43
CA TRP A 89 -16.24 6.35 14.05
C TRP A 89 -15.50 5.37 13.16
N ILE A 90 -16.25 4.49 12.50
CA ILE A 90 -15.74 3.59 11.46
C ILE A 90 -16.70 3.65 10.29
N GLY A 91 -16.17 3.68 9.08
CA GLY A 91 -17.01 3.62 7.90
C GLY A 91 -16.25 3.24 6.63
N ARG A 92 -17.03 2.89 5.62
CA ARG A 92 -16.56 2.50 4.30
C ARG A 92 -16.54 3.72 3.40
N LEU A 93 -15.38 4.00 2.83
CA LEU A 93 -15.23 5.08 1.86
C LEU A 93 -15.76 4.64 0.51
N ILE A 94 -16.55 5.52 -0.11
CA ILE A 94 -17.14 5.34 -1.43
C ILE A 94 -16.68 6.51 -2.30
N LEU A 95 -15.99 6.19 -3.39
CA LEU A 95 -15.51 7.21 -4.33
C LEU A 95 -16.71 7.82 -5.07
N PRO A 96 -16.90 9.16 -5.04
CA PRO A 96 -17.98 9.80 -5.79
C PRO A 96 -17.81 9.59 -7.30
N SER A 97 -18.90 9.68 -8.04
CA SER A 97 -18.84 9.70 -9.50
C SER A 97 -18.02 10.91 -9.98
N ALA A 98 -17.51 10.85 -11.21
CA ALA A 98 -16.77 11.98 -11.77
C ALA A 98 -17.63 13.26 -11.87
N GLU A 99 -18.93 13.10 -12.11
CA GLU A 99 -19.91 14.19 -12.17
C GLU A 99 -20.17 14.79 -10.78
N GLU A 100 -20.32 13.96 -9.76
CA GLU A 100 -20.48 14.40 -8.37
C GLU A 100 -19.24 15.17 -7.88
N ALA A 101 -18.04 14.67 -8.20
CA ALA A 101 -16.78 15.25 -7.75
C ALA A 101 -16.45 16.60 -8.40
N ALA A 102 -16.94 16.86 -9.62
CA ALA A 102 -16.61 18.07 -10.38
C ALA A 102 -17.03 19.38 -9.71
N ALA A 103 -17.97 19.32 -8.76
CA ALA A 103 -18.57 20.50 -8.17
C ALA A 103 -17.89 21.02 -6.89
N ASP A 104 -17.11 20.20 -6.15
CA ASP A 104 -16.94 20.49 -4.70
C ASP A 104 -15.62 20.04 -4.03
N GLY A 105 -14.49 20.07 -4.75
CA GLY A 105 -13.15 19.84 -4.16
C GLY A 105 -12.91 18.39 -3.68
N ASP A 106 -12.01 18.20 -2.71
CA ASP A 106 -11.69 16.87 -2.16
C ASP A 106 -12.70 16.45 -1.08
N TRP A 107 -13.56 15.50 -1.44
CA TRP A 107 -14.53 14.86 -0.57
C TRP A 107 -14.83 13.46 -1.08
N VAL A 108 -15.35 12.61 -0.20
CA VAL A 108 -15.82 11.26 -0.54
C VAL A 108 -17.13 10.95 0.17
N TRP A 109 -17.84 9.94 -0.29
CA TRP A 109 -18.94 9.37 0.49
C TRP A 109 -18.36 8.47 1.59
N ILE A 110 -19.02 8.43 2.73
CA ILE A 110 -18.77 7.44 3.78
C ILE A 110 -20.09 6.80 4.18
N GLU A 111 -20.13 5.47 4.18
CA GLU A 111 -21.21 4.70 4.80
C GLU A 111 -20.75 4.34 6.22
N LEU A 112 -21.51 4.79 7.22
CA LEU A 112 -21.10 4.61 8.61
C LEU A 112 -21.39 3.20 9.11
N GLU A 113 -20.33 2.50 9.45
CA GLU A 113 -20.38 1.14 10.01
C GLU A 113 -20.41 1.18 11.54
N GLN A 114 -19.86 2.25 12.13
CA GLN A 114 -19.84 2.50 13.55
C GLN A 114 -19.86 4.01 13.86
N ALA A 115 -20.60 4.39 14.90
CA ALA A 115 -20.73 5.76 15.38
C ALA A 115 -20.71 5.78 16.93
N PRO A 116 -20.44 6.94 17.56
CA PRO A 116 -20.62 7.18 18.98
C PRO A 116 -22.04 6.86 19.48
N SER A 117 -22.20 6.62 20.78
CA SER A 117 -23.48 6.23 21.40
C SER A 117 -24.59 7.28 21.25
N ASP A 118 -24.24 8.56 21.13
CA ASP A 118 -25.17 9.67 20.92
C ASP A 118 -25.49 9.93 19.44
N ARG A 119 -24.92 9.13 18.52
CA ARG A 119 -25.04 9.27 17.06
C ARG A 119 -25.37 7.95 16.36
N GLN A 120 -25.99 7.00 17.08
CA GLN A 120 -26.33 5.68 16.53
C GLN A 120 -27.33 5.77 15.37
N GLU A 121 -28.10 6.85 15.28
CA GLU A 121 -29.02 7.13 14.18
C GLU A 121 -28.33 7.27 12.82
N LEU A 122 -27.03 7.53 12.79
CA LEU A 122 -26.25 7.68 11.56
C LEU A 122 -25.68 6.35 11.04
N LEU A 123 -25.90 5.24 11.74
CA LEU A 123 -25.41 3.94 11.30
C LEU A 123 -26.09 3.50 10.01
N GLY A 124 -25.29 3.09 9.02
CA GLY A 124 -25.73 2.75 7.67
C GLY A 124 -26.05 3.95 6.79
N GLU A 125 -26.05 5.16 7.35
CA GLU A 125 -26.24 6.36 6.55
C GLU A 125 -25.01 6.66 5.70
N ARG A 126 -25.29 7.15 4.49
CA ARG A 126 -24.27 7.64 3.57
C ARG A 126 -24.16 9.14 3.68
N LEU A 127 -23.04 9.60 4.22
CA LEU A 127 -22.74 11.01 4.46
C LEU A 127 -21.58 11.48 3.58
N ARG A 128 -21.48 12.79 3.32
CA ARG A 128 -20.27 13.35 2.74
C ARG A 128 -19.18 13.44 3.79
N LEU A 129 -17.97 12.98 3.49
CA LEU A 129 -16.78 13.16 4.32
C LEU A 129 -15.89 14.23 3.67
N ARG A 130 -15.57 15.28 4.42
CA ARG A 130 -14.73 16.40 3.98
C ARG A 130 -13.62 16.70 4.99
N TRP A 131 -12.61 17.43 4.54
CA TRP A 131 -11.66 18.06 5.44
C TRP A 131 -12.32 19.19 6.23
N ALA A 132 -11.89 19.37 7.48
CA ALA A 132 -12.27 20.52 8.28
C ALA A 132 -11.81 21.82 7.61
N ASP A 133 -12.57 22.89 7.79
CA ASP A 133 -12.26 24.20 7.22
C ASP A 133 -11.19 24.91 8.07
N GLN A 134 -9.94 24.48 7.89
CA GLN A 134 -8.77 25.04 8.55
C GLN A 134 -7.75 25.47 7.49
N PRO A 135 -7.31 26.75 7.45
CA PRO A 135 -6.47 27.27 6.38
C PRO A 135 -5.21 26.45 6.10
N GLU A 136 -4.55 25.99 7.16
CA GLU A 136 -3.33 25.17 7.09
C GLU A 136 -3.58 23.80 6.45
N LEU A 137 -4.66 23.13 6.85
CA LEU A 137 -5.06 21.83 6.29
C LEU A 137 -5.48 21.98 4.83
N GLN A 138 -6.27 23.00 4.51
CA GLN A 138 -6.69 23.29 3.14
C GLN A 138 -5.49 23.57 2.23
N ARG A 139 -4.44 24.21 2.74
CA ARG A 139 -3.18 24.40 2.01
C ARG A 139 -2.47 23.07 1.75
N LEU A 140 -2.40 22.19 2.74
CA LEU A 140 -1.80 20.85 2.58
C LEU A 140 -2.56 20.01 1.56
N VAL A 141 -3.89 19.97 1.65
CA VAL A 141 -4.76 19.25 0.70
C VAL A 141 -4.48 19.73 -0.73
N ARG A 142 -4.53 21.06 -0.97
CA ARG A 142 -4.23 21.62 -2.30
C ARG A 142 -2.83 21.29 -2.83
N LEU A 143 -1.84 21.17 -1.95
CA LEU A 143 -0.46 20.87 -2.35
C LEU A 143 -0.32 19.46 -2.94
N VAL A 144 -1.11 18.51 -2.46
CA VAL A 144 -1.06 17.10 -2.88
C VAL A 144 -2.20 16.71 -3.84
N THR A 145 -3.18 17.60 -4.02
CA THR A 145 -4.22 17.45 -5.05
C THR A 145 -3.61 17.47 -6.44
N THR A 146 -3.92 16.47 -7.25
CA THR A 146 -3.35 16.34 -8.59
C THR A 146 -4.31 15.74 -9.60
N ASP A 147 -4.03 15.94 -10.88
CA ASP A 147 -4.75 15.28 -11.96
C ASP A 147 -4.14 13.89 -12.17
N ILE A 148 -4.97 12.87 -12.33
CA ILE A 148 -4.53 11.49 -12.48
C ILE A 148 -4.83 11.02 -13.90
N VAL A 149 -3.78 10.64 -14.62
CA VAL A 149 -3.86 9.97 -15.93
C VAL A 149 -2.89 8.80 -15.91
N LEU A 150 -3.42 7.60 -16.05
CA LEU A 150 -2.63 6.38 -16.02
C LEU A 150 -1.94 6.17 -17.37
N GLY A 151 -0.61 6.08 -17.31
CA GLY A 151 0.23 5.82 -18.47
C GLY A 151 0.25 4.33 -18.86
N GLU A 152 0.91 4.05 -19.98
CA GLU A 152 1.11 2.69 -20.48
C GLU A 152 1.74 1.72 -19.46
N PRO A 153 2.71 2.13 -18.62
CA PRO A 153 3.23 1.25 -17.58
C PRO A 153 2.17 0.76 -16.60
N ALA A 154 1.24 1.63 -16.19
CA ALA A 154 0.16 1.27 -15.27
C ALA A 154 -0.84 0.30 -15.92
N ARG A 155 -1.15 0.50 -17.21
CA ARG A 155 -1.99 -0.43 -17.97
C ARG A 155 -1.35 -1.81 -18.09
N ARG A 156 -0.05 -1.88 -18.35
CA ARG A 156 0.69 -3.16 -18.38
C ARG A 156 0.72 -3.85 -17.02
N ALA A 157 0.93 -3.11 -15.93
CA ALA A 157 0.89 -3.65 -14.58
C ALA A 157 -0.50 -4.24 -14.26
N ALA A 158 -1.58 -3.51 -14.57
CA ALA A 158 -2.94 -4.02 -14.41
C ALA A 158 -3.18 -5.30 -15.23
N ALA A 159 -2.69 -5.35 -16.48
CA ALA A 159 -2.79 -6.54 -17.33
C ALA A 159 -1.94 -7.72 -16.82
N ALA A 160 -0.91 -7.46 -16.02
CA ALA A 160 -0.08 -8.47 -15.37
C ALA A 160 -0.65 -8.93 -14.01
N GLY A 161 -1.84 -8.45 -13.61
CA GLY A 161 -2.49 -8.83 -12.36
C GLY A 161 -2.11 -7.95 -11.16
N ASP A 162 -1.43 -6.82 -11.35
CA ASP A 162 -1.19 -5.86 -10.28
C ASP A 162 -2.45 -5.05 -9.96
N VAL A 163 -2.61 -4.67 -8.70
CA VAL A 163 -3.68 -3.76 -8.28
C VAL A 163 -3.31 -2.34 -8.67
N VAL A 164 -4.09 -1.77 -9.58
CA VAL A 164 -3.90 -0.40 -10.10
C VAL A 164 -5.18 0.41 -9.85
N PRO A 165 -5.09 1.68 -9.42
CA PRO A 165 -6.26 2.51 -9.09
C PRO A 165 -6.96 3.04 -10.35
N THR A 166 -7.45 2.14 -11.21
CA THR A 166 -8.06 2.46 -12.52
C THR A 166 -9.29 3.36 -12.42
N ARG A 167 -9.99 3.36 -11.27
CA ARG A 167 -11.15 4.23 -11.00
C ARG A 167 -10.79 5.73 -10.93
N LEU A 168 -9.51 6.02 -10.71
CA LEU A 168 -8.98 7.38 -10.67
C LEU A 168 -8.46 7.84 -12.03
N ASP A 169 -8.36 6.96 -13.02
CA ASP A 169 -7.83 7.31 -14.34
C ASP A 169 -8.71 8.37 -15.03
N GLY A 170 -8.06 9.42 -15.54
CA GLY A 170 -8.71 10.56 -16.19
C GLY A 170 -9.37 11.56 -15.23
N ARG A 171 -9.33 11.34 -13.92
CA ARG A 171 -9.88 12.30 -12.95
C ARG A 171 -8.95 13.50 -12.78
N ARG A 172 -9.55 14.67 -12.60
CA ARG A 172 -8.83 15.93 -12.29
C ARG A 172 -9.03 16.31 -10.84
N GLN A 173 -8.06 17.03 -10.29
CA GLN A 173 -8.11 17.56 -8.93
C GLN A 173 -8.42 16.50 -7.87
N VAL A 174 -7.83 15.32 -8.01
CA VAL A 174 -7.94 14.22 -7.05
C VAL A 174 -7.15 14.60 -5.81
N GLY A 175 -7.84 14.88 -4.71
CA GLY A 175 -7.23 15.09 -3.41
C GLY A 175 -7.03 13.79 -2.62
N PRO A 176 -6.48 13.88 -1.41
CA PRO A 176 -6.14 12.69 -0.62
C PRO A 176 -7.33 11.79 -0.25
N LEU A 177 -8.51 12.34 0.00
CA LEU A 177 -9.69 11.51 0.33
C LEU A 177 -10.13 10.71 -0.89
N GLN A 178 -10.28 11.36 -2.04
CA GLN A 178 -10.62 10.67 -3.28
C GLN A 178 -9.54 9.66 -3.68
N SER A 179 -8.26 10.01 -3.50
CA SER A 179 -7.13 9.10 -3.75
C SER A 179 -7.24 7.84 -2.88
N LEU A 180 -7.54 8.00 -1.59
CA LEU A 180 -7.71 6.87 -0.67
C LEU A 180 -8.92 6.00 -1.03
N ALA A 181 -10.08 6.61 -1.31
CA ALA A 181 -11.30 5.87 -1.66
C ALA A 181 -11.18 5.16 -3.03
N GLY A 182 -10.48 5.77 -3.98
CA GLY A 182 -10.27 5.24 -5.32
C GLY A 182 -9.03 4.37 -5.48
N ALA A 183 -8.27 4.12 -4.41
CA ALA A 183 -7.03 3.35 -4.45
C ALA A 183 -7.25 1.87 -4.83
N ARG A 184 -8.47 1.36 -4.64
CA ARG A 184 -8.87 -0.03 -4.91
C ARG A 184 -9.91 -0.11 -6.01
N ALA A 185 -10.07 -1.30 -6.57
CA ALA A 185 -10.97 -1.56 -7.69
C ALA A 185 -12.47 -1.39 -7.33
N LEU A 186 -12.83 -1.44 -6.04
CA LEU A 186 -14.19 -1.28 -5.53
C LEU A 186 -14.19 -0.40 -4.27
N ASP A 187 -15.37 -0.01 -3.82
CA ASP A 187 -15.58 0.73 -2.57
C ASP A 187 -15.54 -0.22 -1.37
N ASP A 188 -14.33 -0.66 -1.02
CA ASP A 188 -14.07 -1.62 0.07
C ASP A 188 -13.01 -1.13 1.07
N VAL A 189 -12.69 0.18 1.04
CA VAL A 189 -11.74 0.80 1.96
C VAL A 189 -12.47 1.22 3.23
N THR A 190 -12.29 0.45 4.30
CA THR A 190 -12.79 0.79 5.64
C THR A 190 -11.77 1.63 6.41
N VAL A 191 -12.23 2.73 6.99
CA VAL A 191 -11.39 3.64 7.77
C VAL A 191 -11.97 3.88 9.15
N ARG A 192 -11.08 4.13 10.12
CA ARG A 192 -11.46 4.81 11.36
C ARG A 192 -11.22 6.31 11.22
N LEU A 193 -12.13 7.10 11.80
CA LEU A 193 -12.06 8.55 11.81
C LEU A 193 -11.86 9.07 13.23
N ASP A 194 -11.22 10.24 13.30
CA ASP A 194 -10.59 10.74 14.50
C ASP A 194 -10.80 12.26 14.57
N GLY A 195 -11.45 12.78 15.61
CA GLY A 195 -11.80 14.21 15.71
C GLY A 195 -12.86 14.65 14.69
N VAL A 196 -13.93 13.86 14.58
CA VAL A 196 -15.05 14.10 13.66
C VAL A 196 -15.96 15.20 14.21
N SER A 197 -16.34 16.15 13.36
CA SER A 197 -17.48 17.04 13.60
C SER A 197 -18.61 16.71 12.64
N VAL A 198 -19.83 16.58 13.17
CA VAL A 198 -21.04 16.27 12.40
C VAL A 198 -21.74 17.58 12.00
N GLY A 199 -22.08 17.71 10.73
CA GLY A 199 -22.95 18.76 10.19
C GLY A 199 -24.18 18.15 9.49
N ASP A 200 -24.98 18.99 8.83
CA ASP A 200 -26.16 18.52 8.08
C ASP A 200 -25.74 17.69 6.87
N GLY A 201 -25.90 16.36 6.98
CA GLY A 201 -25.59 15.41 5.91
C GLY A 201 -24.10 15.20 5.63
N GLU A 202 -23.22 15.73 6.48
CA GLU A 202 -21.77 15.61 6.29
C GLU A 202 -20.96 15.46 7.59
N LEU A 203 -19.80 14.83 7.45
CA LEU A 203 -18.77 14.70 8.46
C LEU A 203 -17.55 15.50 8.02
N ARG A 204 -16.94 16.19 8.98
CA ARG A 204 -15.65 16.87 8.76
C ARG A 204 -14.58 16.32 9.67
N ILE A 205 -13.38 16.15 9.13
CA ILE A 205 -12.22 15.62 9.84
C ILE A 205 -11.02 16.56 9.72
N ALA A 206 -10.31 16.77 10.83
CA ALA A 206 -9.07 17.53 10.85
C ALA A 206 -7.81 16.64 10.73
N ARG A 207 -7.99 15.32 10.81
CA ARG A 207 -6.91 14.33 10.76
C ARG A 207 -7.16 13.34 9.64
N PRO A 208 -6.12 12.85 8.96
CA PRO A 208 -6.28 11.84 7.91
C PRO A 208 -7.01 10.59 8.41
N PRO A 209 -7.92 10.01 7.61
CA PRO A 209 -8.50 8.71 7.91
C PRO A 209 -7.41 7.66 8.05
N VAL A 210 -7.60 6.71 8.97
CA VAL A 210 -6.68 5.58 9.12
C VAL A 210 -7.37 4.33 8.61
N GLN A 211 -6.81 3.70 7.59
CA GLN A 211 -7.33 2.45 7.05
C GLN A 211 -7.31 1.35 8.12
N THR A 212 -8.37 0.55 8.15
CA THR A 212 -8.52 -0.59 9.07
C THR A 212 -8.89 -1.83 8.27
N SER A 213 -8.65 -3.01 8.85
CA SER A 213 -9.01 -4.29 8.25
C SER A 213 -10.50 -4.63 8.35
N GLY A 214 -11.29 -3.80 9.04
CA GLY A 214 -12.73 -3.98 9.20
C GLY A 214 -13.25 -3.40 10.52
N ARG A 215 -14.58 -3.41 10.64
CA ARG A 215 -15.32 -2.89 11.79
C ARG A 215 -15.02 -3.63 13.11
N TRP A 216 -14.93 -4.95 13.06
CA TRP A 216 -14.76 -5.81 14.23
C TRP A 216 -13.40 -6.47 14.23
N THR A 217 -12.71 -6.42 15.37
CA THR A 217 -11.44 -7.12 15.57
C THR A 217 -11.55 -8.00 16.80
N ALA A 218 -11.09 -9.25 16.71
CA ALA A 218 -11.03 -10.17 17.82
C ALA A 218 -9.60 -10.61 18.08
N LEU A 219 -9.26 -10.84 19.35
CA LEU A 219 -8.04 -11.53 19.71
C LEU A 219 -8.34 -13.03 19.72
N VAL A 220 -7.56 -13.79 18.95
CA VAL A 220 -7.69 -15.25 18.89
C VAL A 220 -6.46 -15.92 19.47
N THR A 221 -6.65 -17.04 20.16
CA THR A 221 -5.57 -17.96 20.52
C THR A 221 -5.71 -19.21 19.66
N VAL A 222 -4.68 -19.52 18.88
CA VAL A 222 -4.64 -20.77 18.12
C VAL A 222 -4.26 -21.88 19.10
N LEU A 223 -5.16 -22.82 19.33
CA LEU A 223 -5.00 -23.86 20.36
C LEU A 223 -4.20 -25.07 19.83
N ASP A 224 -4.58 -25.59 18.66
CA ASP A 224 -3.88 -26.69 18.00
C ASP A 224 -4.28 -26.72 16.51
N THR A 225 -3.58 -27.54 15.73
CA THR A 225 -3.99 -27.91 14.38
C THR A 225 -5.18 -28.88 14.41
N ALA A 226 -6.16 -28.66 13.53
CA ALA A 226 -7.20 -29.65 13.34
C ALA A 226 -6.59 -30.92 12.74
N SER A 227 -6.86 -32.08 13.34
CA SER A 227 -6.53 -33.36 12.71
C SER A 227 -7.24 -33.46 11.38
N ALA A 228 -6.53 -33.88 10.32
CA ALA A 228 -7.14 -34.04 9.01
C ALA A 228 -8.38 -34.94 9.11
N PRO A 229 -9.51 -34.58 8.47
CA PRO A 229 -10.67 -35.46 8.43
C PRO A 229 -10.23 -36.79 7.82
N ASP A 230 -10.67 -37.89 8.43
CA ASP A 230 -10.38 -39.24 7.94
C ASP A 230 -10.91 -39.35 6.49
N PRO A 231 -10.07 -39.65 5.49
CA PRO A 231 -10.50 -39.74 4.10
C PRO A 231 -11.53 -40.85 3.83
N ALA A 232 -11.91 -41.64 4.85
CA ALA A 232 -12.85 -42.75 4.75
C ALA A 232 -14.27 -42.49 5.32
N ALA A 233 -14.63 -41.25 5.68
CA ALA A 233 -15.97 -40.90 6.18
C ALA A 233 -16.94 -40.43 5.09
#